data_AF-A0A7S1R438-F1
#
_entry.id   AF-A0A7S1R438-F1
#
_cell.length_a   1.000
_cell.length_b   1.000
_cell.length_c   1.000
_cell.angle_alpha   90.00
_cell.angle_beta   90.00
_cell.angle_gamma   90.00
#
_symmetry.space_group_name_H-M   'P 1'
#
loop_
_entity.id
_entity.type
_entity.pdbx_description
1 polymer ?
#
loop_
_entity_poly.entity_id
_entity_poly.type
_entity_poly.pdbx_seq_one_letter_code
_entity_poly.pdbx_strand_id
1 'polypeptide(L)'
;VPMGKNHKTNRGSAFVNFVHPRAALSFYVQHHGRVWDGTCTKPTLVVPADLQGFEQNAERFCVQELTPGARLNPPLFLRPMARPAAAVAAGPRLAAAPAACSLCGETMHPGHVFCGACGARLP
;
A
#
# COMPACT_ATOMS: atom_id res chain seq x y z
N VAL A 1 -8.54 13.16 -4.89
CA VAL A 1 -8.75 12.01 -5.80
C VAL A 1 -8.95 12.48 -7.23
N PRO A 2 -8.37 11.80 -8.24
CA PRO A 2 -8.43 12.21 -9.65
C PRO A 2 -9.81 12.05 -10.29
N MET A 3 -10.78 11.46 -9.60
CA MET A 3 -12.15 11.30 -10.07
C MET A 3 -13.06 12.42 -9.59
N GLY A 4 -13.99 12.84 -10.44
CA GLY A 4 -15.06 13.78 -10.05
C GLY A 4 -15.99 13.17 -9.00
N LYS A 5 -16.48 13.98 -8.05
CA LYS A 5 -17.44 13.51 -7.01
C LYS A 5 -18.82 13.18 -7.58
N ASN A 6 -19.21 13.85 -8.67
CA ASN A 6 -20.55 13.81 -9.24
C ASN A 6 -20.60 13.19 -10.65
N HIS A 7 -19.45 12.90 -11.25
CA HIS A 7 -19.33 12.39 -12.61
C HIS A 7 -18.41 11.18 -12.61
N LYS A 8 -18.79 10.12 -13.35
CA LYS A 8 -17.98 8.91 -13.57
C LYS A 8 -16.80 9.18 -14.52
N THR A 9 -16.18 10.34 -14.40
CA THR A 9 -15.08 10.80 -15.25
C THR A 9 -13.90 11.23 -14.39
N ASN A 10 -12.69 11.03 -14.93
CA ASN A 10 -11.48 11.57 -14.32
C ASN A 10 -11.41 13.10 -14.54
N ARG A 11 -10.60 13.78 -13.72
CA ARG A 11 -10.33 15.21 -13.77
C ARG A 11 -9.24 15.58 -14.79
N GLY A 12 -8.84 14.66 -15.66
CA GLY A 12 -7.82 14.87 -16.68
C GLY A 12 -6.38 14.87 -16.17
N SER A 13 -6.12 14.36 -14.97
CA SER A 13 -4.77 14.20 -14.41
C SER A 13 -4.63 12.92 -13.60
N ALA A 14 -3.41 12.42 -13.49
CA ALA A 14 -3.05 11.27 -12.67
C ALA A 14 -1.63 11.43 -12.12
N PHE A 15 -1.34 10.72 -11.03
CA PHE A 15 -0.01 10.67 -10.41
C PHE A 15 0.51 9.25 -10.49
N VAL A 16 1.76 9.09 -10.93
CA VAL A 16 2.42 7.79 -11.06
C VAL A 16 3.80 7.86 -10.43
N ASN A 17 4.07 6.98 -9.48
CA ASN A 17 5.38 6.85 -8.85
C ASN A 17 6.14 5.69 -9.50
N PHE A 18 7.23 6.00 -10.20
CA PHE A 18 8.12 4.99 -10.78
C PHE A 18 9.14 4.50 -9.76
N VAL A 19 9.52 3.22 -9.85
CA VAL A 19 10.57 2.63 -9.00
C VAL A 19 11.96 3.06 -9.45
N HIS A 20 12.15 3.28 -10.76
CA HIS A 20 13.42 3.67 -11.34
C HIS A 20 13.30 4.94 -12.20
N PRO A 21 14.26 5.88 -12.12
CA PRO A 21 14.26 7.09 -12.96
C PRO A 21 14.22 6.78 -14.46
N ARG A 22 14.87 5.69 -14.88
CA ARG A 22 14.86 5.25 -16.28
C ARG A 22 13.44 4.90 -16.77
N ALA A 23 12.60 4.31 -15.93
CA ALA A 23 11.22 4.01 -16.28
C ALA A 23 10.39 5.29 -16.43
N ALA A 24 10.61 6.29 -15.56
CA ALA A 24 9.97 7.60 -15.68
C ALA A 24 10.39 8.31 -16.98
N LEU A 25 11.67 8.25 -17.33
CA LEU A 25 12.18 8.81 -18.59
C LEU A 25 11.59 8.09 -19.82
N SER A 26 11.58 6.76 -19.82
CA SER A 26 10.95 5.98 -20.90
C SER A 26 9.48 6.34 -21.06
N PHE A 27 8.75 6.47 -19.95
CA PHE A 27 7.35 6.89 -19.97
C PHE A 27 7.18 8.30 -20.55
N TYR A 28 8.02 9.25 -20.14
CA TYR A 28 8.02 10.60 -20.70
C TYR A 28 8.24 10.59 -22.22
N VAL A 29 9.29 9.91 -22.69
CA VAL A 29 9.64 9.84 -24.12
C VAL A 29 8.51 9.22 -24.95
N GLN A 30 7.83 8.21 -24.41
CA GLN A 30 6.78 7.48 -25.12
C GLN A 30 5.44 8.21 -25.13
N HIS A 31 5.10 8.96 -24.08
CA HIS A 31 3.74 9.47 -23.89
C HIS A 31 3.63 10.99 -23.89
N HIS A 32 4.67 11.74 -23.53
CA HIS A 32 4.61 13.20 -23.52
C HIS A 32 4.34 13.74 -24.93
N GLY A 33 3.40 14.67 -25.04
CA GLY A 33 2.99 15.27 -26.31
C GLY A 33 2.13 14.37 -27.20
N ARG A 34 1.88 13.11 -26.81
CA ARG A 34 1.05 12.18 -27.58
C ARG A 34 -0.41 12.19 -27.13
N VAL A 35 -1.31 12.00 -28.08
CA VAL A 35 -2.74 11.87 -27.82
C VAL A 35 -3.03 10.46 -27.30
N TRP A 36 -3.80 10.37 -26.21
CA TRP A 36 -4.23 9.10 -25.63
C TRP A 36 -5.44 8.57 -26.42
N ASP A 37 -5.40 7.29 -26.79
CA ASP A 37 -6.32 6.60 -27.71
C ASP A 37 -7.76 7.15 -27.85
N GLY A 38 -8.02 7.84 -28.96
CA GLY A 38 -9.36 8.05 -29.56
C GLY A 38 -10.44 8.78 -28.76
N THR A 39 -10.27 8.95 -27.46
CA THR A 39 -11.28 9.48 -26.53
C THR A 39 -10.96 10.89 -26.06
N CYS A 40 -9.68 11.27 -26.09
CA CYS A 40 -9.21 12.61 -25.80
C CYS A 40 -8.45 13.15 -27.02
N THR A 41 -8.72 14.38 -27.44
CA THR A 41 -7.96 15.05 -28.51
C THR A 41 -6.77 15.84 -27.98
N LYS A 42 -6.67 16.03 -26.66
CA LYS A 42 -5.60 16.81 -26.03
C LYS A 42 -4.34 15.96 -25.89
N PRO A 43 -3.15 16.49 -26.23
CA PRO A 43 -1.90 15.79 -26.01
C PRO A 43 -1.64 15.60 -24.51
N THR A 44 -1.04 14.46 -24.17
CA THR A 44 -0.69 14.11 -22.80
C THR A 44 0.48 14.96 -22.32
N LEU A 45 0.31 15.62 -21.17
CA LEU A 45 1.39 16.37 -20.52
C LEU A 45 1.97 15.53 -19.38
N VAL A 46 3.22 15.11 -19.53
CA VAL A 46 4.00 14.45 -18.47
C VAL A 46 4.95 15.46 -17.87
N VAL A 47 4.81 15.74 -16.57
CA VAL A 47 5.64 16.68 -15.79
C VAL A 47 5.96 16.08 -14.42
N PRO A 48 7.07 16.49 -13.78
CA PRO A 48 7.30 16.20 -12.37
C PRO A 48 6.14 16.74 -11.52
N ALA A 49 5.71 15.96 -10.52
CA ALA A 49 4.74 16.40 -9.53
C ALA A 49 5.39 17.30 -8.47
N ASP A 50 4.63 18.23 -7.90
CA ASP A 50 5.12 19.07 -6.79
C ASP A 50 5.50 18.25 -5.55
N LEU A 51 4.81 17.12 -5.34
CA LEU A 51 5.11 16.16 -4.29
C LEU A 51 5.83 14.96 -4.90
N GLN A 52 7.12 14.82 -4.59
CA GLN A 52 7.98 13.76 -5.10
C GLN A 52 8.19 12.65 -4.08
N GLY A 53 8.25 11.40 -4.53
CA GLY A 53 8.54 10.25 -3.67
C GLY A 53 7.31 9.43 -3.31
N PHE A 54 7.56 8.16 -2.99
CA PHE A 54 6.50 7.19 -2.73
C PHE A 54 5.81 7.46 -1.40
N GLU A 55 6.59 7.62 -0.35
CA GLU A 55 6.15 7.74 1.05
C GLU A 55 5.30 8.99 1.23
N GLN A 56 5.78 10.13 0.72
CA GLN A 56 5.08 11.41 0.79
C GLN A 56 3.75 11.37 0.01
N ASN A 57 3.76 10.77 -1.19
CA ASN A 57 2.54 10.60 -1.97
C ASN A 57 1.56 9.63 -1.28
N ALA A 58 2.09 8.57 -0.66
CA ALA A 58 1.31 7.61 0.10
C ALA A 58 0.64 8.28 1.31
N GLU A 59 1.37 9.05 2.12
CA GLU A 59 0.80 9.80 3.24
C GLU A 59 -0.33 10.73 2.78
N ARG A 60 -0.12 11.48 1.69
CA ARG A 60 -1.13 12.41 1.16
C ARG A 60 -2.42 11.73 0.71
N PHE A 61 -2.33 10.55 0.11
CA PHE A 61 -3.48 9.87 -0.50
C PHE A 61 -4.03 8.69 0.32
N CYS A 62 -3.26 8.12 1.23
CA CYS A 62 -3.69 7.09 2.19
C CYS A 62 -4.54 7.71 3.31
N VAL A 63 -4.26 8.94 3.74
CA VAL A 63 -5.07 9.63 4.76
C VAL A 63 -6.42 10.13 4.18
N GLN A 64 -6.55 10.22 2.85
CA GLN A 64 -7.79 10.64 2.18
C GLN A 64 -8.92 9.58 2.19
N GLU A 65 -8.74 8.44 2.88
CA GLU A 65 -9.79 7.42 3.09
C GLU A 65 -11.03 7.90 3.86
N LEU A 66 -11.07 9.16 4.32
CA LEU A 66 -12.15 9.67 5.17
C LEU A 66 -13.38 10.21 4.43
N THR A 67 -13.41 10.20 3.09
CA THR A 67 -14.63 10.58 2.35
C THR A 67 -15.30 9.38 1.67
N PRO A 68 -16.63 9.17 1.81
CA PRO A 68 -17.32 7.99 1.27
C PRO A 68 -17.07 7.72 -0.23
N GLY A 69 -16.88 8.77 -1.04
CA GLY A 69 -16.58 8.64 -2.47
C GLY A 69 -15.14 8.20 -2.81
N ALA A 70 -14.20 8.32 -1.87
CA ALA A 70 -12.80 7.91 -2.08
C ALA A 70 -12.63 6.38 -2.13
N ARG A 71 -13.54 5.63 -1.49
CA ARG A 71 -13.51 4.15 -1.46
C ARG A 71 -13.77 3.49 -2.82
N LEU A 72 -14.43 4.21 -3.74
CA LEU A 72 -14.76 3.66 -5.06
C LEU A 72 -13.59 3.71 -6.04
N ASN A 73 -12.61 4.58 -5.80
CA ASN A 73 -11.44 4.75 -6.67
C ASN A 73 -10.20 5.09 -5.81
N PRO A 74 -9.73 4.15 -4.97
CA PRO A 74 -8.57 4.39 -4.12
C PRO A 74 -7.30 4.52 -4.98
N PRO A 75 -6.28 5.25 -4.50
CA PRO A 75 -4.96 5.20 -5.08
C PRO A 75 -4.42 3.75 -5.11
N LEU A 76 -3.81 3.35 -6.22
CA LEU A 76 -3.22 2.02 -6.35
C LEU A 76 -1.76 2.03 -5.89
N PHE A 77 -1.46 1.29 -4.82
CA PHE A 77 -0.10 1.07 -4.34
C PHE A 77 0.34 -0.35 -4.67
N LEU A 78 1.38 -0.48 -5.51
CA LEU A 78 1.90 -1.78 -5.95
C LEU A 78 2.98 -2.35 -5.02
N ARG A 79 3.60 -1.51 -4.19
CA ARG A 79 4.53 -1.95 -3.14
C ARG A 79 3.81 -1.90 -1.78
N PRO A 80 4.10 -2.83 -0.85
CA PRO A 80 3.57 -2.75 0.51
C PRO A 80 3.97 -1.41 1.14
N MET A 81 3.00 -0.68 1.70
CA MET A 81 3.31 0.42 2.60
C MET A 81 3.84 -0.19 3.89
N ALA A 82 5.02 0.23 4.36
CA ALA A 82 5.43 -0.09 5.71
C ALA A 82 4.38 0.52 6.64
N ARG A 83 3.49 -0.32 7.16
CA ARG A 83 2.48 0.11 8.11
C ARG A 83 3.25 0.70 9.29
N PRO A 84 3.05 1.98 9.67
CA PRO A 84 3.65 2.47 10.90
C PRO A 84 3.18 1.52 12.02
N ALA A 85 4.14 0.99 12.77
CA ALA A 85 3.90 0.04 13.84
C ALA A 85 3.21 0.73 15.04
N ALA A 86 1.97 1.18 14.87
CA ALA A 86 1.00 1.61 15.90
C ALA A 86 -0.29 1.99 15.15
N ALA A 87 -1.48 1.43 15.38
CA ALA A 87 -2.06 0.99 16.64
C ALA A 87 -2.61 -0.44 16.53
N VAL A 88 -1.97 -1.37 17.24
CA VAL A 88 -2.72 -2.40 17.95
C VAL A 88 -2.98 -1.76 19.30
N ALA A 89 -4.18 -1.23 19.50
CA ALA A 89 -4.62 -0.84 20.83
C ALA A 89 -4.59 -2.10 21.68
N ALA A 90 -3.58 -2.17 22.54
CA ALA A 90 -3.46 -3.16 23.60
C ALA A 90 -4.61 -2.93 24.57
N GLY A 91 -5.70 -3.68 24.39
CA GLY A 91 -6.46 -4.11 25.56
C GLY A 91 -5.57 -5.07 26.36
N PRO A 92 -5.55 -5.00 27.71
CA PRO A 92 -4.77 -5.93 28.50
C PRO A 92 -5.41 -7.32 28.38
N ARG A 93 -4.95 -8.11 27.41
CA ARG A 93 -5.15 -9.56 27.45
C ARG A 93 -4.16 -10.08 28.46
N LEU A 94 -4.67 -10.64 29.56
CA LEU A 94 -3.89 -11.44 30.50
C LEU A 94 -3.05 -12.44 29.69
N ALA A 95 -1.74 -12.21 29.65
CA ALA A 95 -0.80 -13.11 29.02
C ALA A 95 -0.76 -14.39 29.86
N ALA A 96 -1.34 -15.46 29.34
CA ALA A 96 -1.00 -16.80 29.79
C ALA A 96 0.50 -17.00 29.52
N ALA A 97 1.24 -17.42 30.54
CA ALA A 97 2.67 -17.63 30.48
C ALA A 97 3.05 -18.55 29.29
N PRO A 98 4.20 -18.30 28.62
CA PRO A 98 4.62 -19.14 27.50
C PRO A 98 4.89 -20.56 28.00
N ALA A 99 4.18 -21.53 27.44
CA ALA A 99 4.43 -22.94 27.71
C ALA A 99 5.78 -23.33 27.09
N ALA A 100 6.69 -23.91 27.87
CA ALA A 100 7.90 -24.52 27.34
C ALA A 100 7.56 -25.92 26.79
N CYS A 101 8.25 -26.34 25.72
CA CYS A 101 8.10 -27.68 25.20
C CYS A 101 8.55 -28.70 26.24
N SER A 102 7.70 -29.66 26.61
CA SER A 102 8.04 -30.72 27.57
C SER A 102 9.11 -31.69 27.07
N LEU A 103 9.41 -31.68 25.76
CA LEU A 103 10.38 -32.58 25.15
C LEU A 103 11.77 -31.96 25.00
N CYS A 104 11.86 -30.71 24.55
CA CYS A 104 13.15 -30.05 24.30
C CYS A 104 13.41 -28.79 25.15
N GLY A 105 12.43 -28.36 25.96
CA GLY A 105 12.55 -27.18 26.80
C GLY A 105 12.42 -25.83 26.07
N GLU A 106 12.33 -25.83 24.74
CA GLU A 106 12.25 -24.60 23.95
C GLU A 106 10.93 -23.86 24.18
N THR A 107 10.98 -22.53 24.18
CA THR A 107 9.80 -21.68 24.45
C THR A 107 8.81 -21.80 23.29
N MET A 108 7.56 -22.18 23.53
CA MET A 108 6.58 -22.27 22.46
C MET A 108 5.95 -20.92 22.11
N HIS A 109 5.79 -20.70 20.80
CA HIS A 109 5.00 -19.59 20.32
C HIS A 109 3.52 -19.77 20.70
N PRO A 110 2.86 -18.72 21.22
CA PRO A 110 1.46 -18.78 21.61
C PRO A 110 0.57 -19.24 20.44
N GLY A 111 -0.25 -20.27 20.65
CA GLY A 111 -1.23 -20.76 19.67
C GLY A 111 -0.72 -21.82 18.68
N HIS A 112 0.53 -22.28 18.79
CA HIS A 112 1.03 -23.40 18.00
C HIS A 112 0.74 -24.76 18.67
N VAL A 113 0.21 -25.71 17.90
CA VAL A 113 -0.12 -27.08 18.35
C VAL A 113 1.11 -28.02 18.33
N PHE A 114 2.23 -27.54 17.80
CA PHE A 114 3.48 -28.28 17.66
C PHE A 114 4.69 -27.41 17.97
N CYS A 115 5.74 -28.02 18.51
CA CYS A 115 7.02 -27.35 18.74
C CYS A 115 7.73 -27.09 17.40
N GLY A 116 8.07 -25.83 17.11
CA GLY A 116 8.80 -25.47 15.90
C GLY A 116 10.27 -25.93 15.88
N ALA A 117 10.83 -26.32 17.03
CA ALA A 117 12.23 -26.76 17.14
C ALA A 117 12.38 -28.28 17.01
N CYS A 118 11.59 -29.07 17.75
CA CYS A 118 11.71 -30.54 17.76
C CYS A 118 10.57 -31.28 17.04
N GLY A 119 9.53 -30.57 16.59
CA GLY A 119 8.39 -31.16 15.88
C GLY A 119 7.39 -31.91 16.77
N ALA A 120 7.61 -31.96 18.09
CA ALA A 120 6.69 -32.64 19.00
C ALA A 120 5.31 -31.97 19.00
N ARG A 121 4.25 -32.78 18.89
CA ARG A 121 2.87 -32.33 19.09
C ARG A 121 2.58 -32.34 20.59
N LEU A 122 2.22 -31.18 21.14
CA LEU A 122 1.84 -31.09 22.56
C LEU A 122 0.30 -31.14 22.67
N PRO A 123 -0.23 -31.66 23.80
CA PRO A 123 -1.68 -31.79 24.02
C PRO A 123 -2.42 -30.44 23.97
#